data_AF-A0A2E6IUV0-F1
#
_entry.id   AF-A0A2E6IUV0-F1
#
_cell.length_a   1.000
_cell.length_b   1.000
_cell.length_c   1.000
_cell.angle_alpha   90.00
_cell.angle_beta   90.00
_cell.angle_gamma   90.00
#
_symmetry.space_group_name_H-M   'P 1'
#
loop_
_entity.id
_entity.type
_entity.pdbx_description
1 polymer ?
#
loop_
_entity_poly.entity_id
_entity_poly.type
_entity_poly.pdbx_seq_one_letter_code
_entity_poly.pdbx_strand_id
1 'polypeptide(L)'
;MMIGKTGAERSGEAWRQAYRAVDHGFVKKLFSGEQKPKILGQFPAELQDFANAFVALQKKRHDADHDPDARFKRSEVLSDIDAADFVIKRIGAVSLRDRRAFAAWVVFKSR
;
A
#
# COMPACT_ATOMS: atom_id res chain seq x y z
N MET A 1 0.44 25.76 28.72
CA MET A 1 1.77 26.37 28.49
C MET A 1 2.14 26.14 27.03
N MET A 2 2.24 27.24 26.28
CA MET A 2 2.50 27.48 24.84
C MET A 2 1.89 26.59 23.73
N ILE A 3 1.01 27.25 22.98
CA ILE A 3 0.58 27.00 21.60
C ILE A 3 1.67 27.52 20.65
N GLY A 4 1.99 26.78 19.59
CA GLY A 4 2.68 27.32 18.41
C GLY A 4 3.83 26.47 17.86
N LYS A 5 3.51 25.57 16.92
CA LYS A 5 4.46 25.18 15.88
C LYS A 5 3.77 25.29 14.53
N THR A 6 4.45 25.92 13.57
CA THR A 6 3.97 26.18 12.21
C THR A 6 3.53 24.88 11.52
N GLY A 7 2.56 24.98 10.60
CA GLY A 7 1.92 23.83 9.97
C GLY A 7 2.87 22.83 9.29
N ALA A 8 4.03 23.29 8.81
CA ALA A 8 5.05 22.47 8.17
C ALA A 8 5.82 21.56 9.15
N GLU A 9 6.03 21.98 10.41
CA GLU A 9 6.67 21.11 11.42
C GLU A 9 5.69 20.06 11.95
N ARG A 10 4.41 20.44 12.13
CA ARG A 10 3.32 19.51 12.48
C ARG A 10 3.09 18.46 11.40
N SER A 11 3.21 18.82 10.11
CA SER A 11 3.11 17.84 9.02
C SER A 11 4.24 16.82 9.05
N GLY A 12 5.45 17.19 9.48
CA GLY A 12 6.57 16.25 9.56
C GLY A 12 6.39 15.15 10.61
N GLU A 13 5.88 15.50 11.79
CA GLU A 13 5.61 14.53 12.85
C GLU A 13 4.41 13.63 12.54
N ALA A 14 3.31 14.23 12.06
CA ALA A 14 2.14 13.48 11.59
C ALA A 14 2.49 12.55 10.42
N TRP A 15 3.36 12.99 9.49
CA TRP A 15 3.84 12.17 8.39
C TRP A 15 4.67 10.98 8.87
N ARG A 16 5.58 11.18 9.83
CA ARG A 16 6.34 10.06 10.42
C ARG A 16 5.43 9.04 11.10
N GLN A 17 4.38 9.51 11.77
CA GLN A 17 3.39 8.61 12.39
C GLN A 17 2.60 7.84 11.32
N ALA A 18 2.08 8.51 10.29
CA ALA A 18 1.37 7.86 9.19
C ALA A 18 2.24 6.84 8.45
N TYR A 19 3.50 7.18 8.17
CA TYR A 19 4.48 6.29 7.54
C TYR A 19 4.73 5.02 8.37
N ARG A 20 4.86 5.16 9.69
CA ARG A 20 5.08 4.02 10.61
C ARG A 20 3.81 3.20 10.87
N ALA A 21 2.64 3.79 10.67
CA ALA A 21 1.37 3.12 10.95
C ALA A 21 1.03 2.03 9.91
N VAL A 22 1.65 2.06 8.73
CA VAL A 22 1.44 1.04 7.69
C VAL A 22 2.21 -0.24 8.02
N ASP A 23 1.49 -1.25 8.50
CA ASP A 23 2.01 -2.60 8.69
C ASP A 23 1.84 -3.42 7.40
N HIS A 24 2.93 -3.58 6.65
CA HIS A 24 2.94 -4.30 5.36
C HIS A 24 2.51 -5.77 5.47
N GLY A 25 2.78 -6.42 6.61
CA GLY A 25 2.37 -7.81 6.84
C GLY A 25 0.85 -7.91 7.05
N PHE A 26 0.28 -6.98 7.81
CA PHE A 26 -1.16 -6.85 7.94
C PHE A 26 -1.83 -6.48 6.62
N VAL A 27 -1.32 -5.49 5.89
CA VAL A 27 -1.87 -5.05 4.61
C VAL A 27 -1.87 -6.19 3.59
N LYS A 28 -0.79 -6.98 3.53
CA LYS A 28 -0.76 -8.18 2.68
C LYS A 28 -1.90 -9.13 3.04
N LYS A 29 -2.09 -9.46 4.32
CA LYS A 29 -3.19 -10.32 4.79
C LYS A 29 -4.57 -9.73 4.49
N LEU A 30 -4.74 -8.42 4.67
CA LEU A 30 -5.98 -7.69 4.38
C LEU A 30 -6.38 -7.82 2.90
N PHE A 31 -5.41 -7.81 2.00
CA PHE A 31 -5.63 -7.91 0.56
C PHE A 31 -5.65 -9.35 0.04
N SER A 32 -5.00 -10.30 0.72
CA SER A 32 -4.81 -11.69 0.28
C SER A 32 -5.69 -12.73 0.97
N GLY A 33 -6.46 -12.36 2.00
CA GLY A 33 -7.20 -13.32 2.83
C GLY A 33 -8.22 -14.15 2.04
N GLU A 34 -8.53 -15.36 2.55
CA GLU A 34 -9.56 -16.28 2.01
C GLU A 34 -10.94 -15.64 1.85
N GLN A 35 -11.20 -14.59 2.63
CA GLN A 35 -12.29 -13.66 2.43
C GLN A 35 -11.68 -12.30 2.12
N LYS A 36 -11.32 -12.04 0.84
CA LYS A 36 -11.10 -10.67 0.37
C LYS A 36 -12.26 -9.85 0.92
N PRO A 37 -12.02 -8.92 1.84
CA PRO A 37 -13.11 -8.35 2.60
C PRO A 37 -14.03 -7.64 1.61
N LYS A 38 -15.35 -7.85 1.73
CA LYS A 38 -16.34 -7.29 0.79
C LYS A 38 -16.13 -5.78 0.54
N ILE A 39 -15.57 -5.09 1.54
CA ILE A 39 -15.18 -3.70 1.48
C ILE A 39 -14.16 -3.38 0.38
N LEU A 40 -13.22 -4.28 0.04
CA LEU A 40 -12.28 -4.06 -1.07
C LEU A 40 -13.03 -3.92 -2.39
N GLY A 41 -14.06 -4.74 -2.60
CA GLY A 41 -14.92 -4.68 -3.79
C GLY A 41 -15.81 -3.43 -3.85
N GLN A 42 -15.89 -2.64 -2.77
CA GLN A 42 -16.62 -1.36 -2.74
C GLN A 42 -15.75 -0.18 -3.19
N PHE A 43 -14.43 -0.35 -3.26
CA PHE A 43 -13.53 0.69 -3.75
C PHE A 43 -13.45 0.68 -5.29
N PRO A 44 -13.10 1.82 -5.91
CA PRO A 44 -12.78 1.90 -7.34
C PRO A 44 -11.80 0.82 -7.82
N ALA A 45 -11.93 0.42 -9.08
CA ALA A 45 -11.12 -0.64 -9.69
C ALA A 45 -9.62 -0.37 -9.56
N GLU A 46 -9.19 0.89 -9.65
CA GLU A 46 -7.80 1.32 -9.46
C GLU A 46 -7.22 0.91 -8.11
N LEU A 47 -8.02 1.02 -7.04
CA LEU A 47 -7.60 0.65 -5.68
C LEU A 47 -7.60 -0.86 -5.48
N GLN A 48 -8.49 -1.58 -6.17
CA GLN A 48 -8.49 -3.04 -6.20
C GLN A 48 -7.26 -3.58 -6.97
N ASP A 49 -6.95 -2.98 -8.12
CA ASP A 49 -5.77 -3.30 -8.94
C ASP A 49 -4.49 -3.06 -8.14
N PHE A 50 -4.41 -1.93 -7.42
CA PHE A 50 -3.31 -1.67 -6.50
C PHE A 50 -3.18 -2.74 -5.42
N ALA A 51 -4.27 -3.14 -4.77
CA ALA A 51 -4.25 -4.15 -3.72
C ALA A 51 -3.70 -5.50 -4.26
N ASN A 52 -4.11 -5.90 -5.46
CA ASN A 52 -3.61 -7.10 -6.12
C ASN A 52 -2.10 -7.00 -6.45
N ALA A 53 -1.69 -5.87 -7.06
CA ALA A 53 -0.29 -5.63 -7.40
C ALA A 53 0.60 -5.60 -6.13
N PHE A 54 0.13 -4.98 -5.05
CA PHE A 54 0.82 -4.94 -3.76
C PHE A 54 1.09 -6.36 -3.24
N VAL A 55 0.09 -7.25 -3.22
CA VAL A 55 0.27 -8.63 -2.73
C VAL A 55 1.29 -9.39 -3.58
N ALA A 56 1.20 -9.28 -4.91
CA ALA A 56 2.09 -9.96 -5.84
C ALA A 56 3.54 -9.47 -5.68
N LEU A 57 3.75 -8.16 -5.70
CA LEU A 57 5.08 -7.55 -5.59
C LEU A 57 5.69 -7.76 -4.20
N GLN A 58 4.88 -7.69 -3.14
CA GLN A 58 5.35 -7.99 -1.78
C GLN A 58 5.76 -9.46 -1.63
N LYS A 59 5.10 -10.40 -2.33
CA LYS A 59 5.54 -11.79 -2.39
C LYS A 59 6.88 -11.91 -3.12
N LYS A 60 7.01 -11.34 -4.31
CA LYS A 60 8.25 -11.38 -5.10
C LYS A 60 9.44 -10.80 -4.32
N ARG A 61 9.23 -9.69 -3.61
CA ARG A 61 10.23 -9.12 -2.71
C ARG A 61 10.61 -10.08 -1.58
N HIS A 62 9.62 -10.69 -0.92
CA HIS A 62 9.90 -11.66 0.13
C HIS A 62 10.69 -12.87 -0.38
N ASP A 63 10.33 -13.40 -1.55
CA ASP A 63 11.07 -14.48 -2.20
C ASP A 63 12.51 -14.02 -2.52
N ALA A 64 12.70 -12.80 -3.07
CA ALA A 64 14.03 -12.26 -3.35
C ALA A 64 14.90 -12.07 -2.09
N ASP A 65 14.31 -11.69 -0.97
CA ASP A 65 15.01 -11.42 0.28
C ASP A 65 15.33 -12.71 1.07
N HIS A 66 14.53 -13.77 0.91
CA HIS A 66 14.55 -14.93 1.81
C HIS A 66 14.66 -16.31 1.15
N ASP A 67 14.30 -16.47 -0.12
CA ASP A 67 14.36 -17.75 -0.82
C ASP A 67 15.71 -17.89 -1.56
N PRO A 68 16.62 -18.77 -1.10
CA PRO A 68 17.95 -18.94 -1.73
C PRO A 68 17.87 -19.50 -3.16
N ASP A 69 16.75 -20.15 -3.50
CA ASP A 69 16.52 -20.74 -4.81
C ASP A 69 15.76 -19.81 -5.76
N ALA A 70 15.26 -18.67 -5.28
CA ALA A 70 14.59 -17.70 -6.12
C ALA A 70 15.52 -17.16 -7.21
N ARG A 71 15.02 -17.12 -8.44
CA ARG A 71 15.71 -16.57 -9.61
C ARG A 71 14.78 -15.61 -10.33
N PHE A 72 15.28 -14.43 -10.63
CA PHE A 72 14.53 -13.38 -11.33
C PHE A 72 15.30 -12.97 -12.58
N LYS A 73 14.63 -12.91 -13.73
CA LYS A 73 15.22 -12.34 -14.94
C LYS A 73 15.11 -10.83 -14.89
N ARG A 74 16.10 -10.13 -15.42
CA ARG A 74 16.07 -8.67 -15.53
C ARG A 74 14.80 -8.15 -16.22
N SER A 75 14.36 -8.81 -17.28
CA SER A 75 13.12 -8.46 -17.98
C SER A 75 11.88 -8.59 -17.10
N GLU A 76 11.81 -9.61 -16.23
CA GLU A 76 10.68 -9.82 -15.32
C GLU A 76 10.64 -8.73 -14.25
N VAL A 77 11.81 -8.38 -13.69
CA VAL A 77 11.93 -7.31 -12.69
C VAL A 77 11.57 -5.95 -13.29
N LEU A 78 11.96 -5.66 -14.54
CA LEU A 78 11.56 -4.42 -15.21
C LEU A 78 10.04 -4.34 -15.41
N SER A 79 9.41 -5.44 -15.84
CA SER A 79 7.95 -5.50 -15.92
C SER A 79 7.26 -5.30 -14.56
N ASP A 80 7.86 -5.81 -13.48
CA ASP A 80 7.33 -5.62 -12.12
C ASP A 80 7.41 -4.15 -11.66
N ILE A 81 8.50 -3.45 -12.01
CA ILE A 81 8.65 -2.01 -11.77
C ILE A 81 7.60 -1.23 -12.57
N ASP A 82 7.44 -1.53 -13.86
CA ASP A 82 6.46 -0.88 -14.73
C ASP A 82 5.02 -1.08 -14.20
N ALA A 83 4.70 -2.29 -13.71
CA ALA A 83 3.42 -2.59 -13.09
C ALA A 83 3.19 -1.78 -11.81
N ALA A 84 4.22 -1.64 -10.96
CA ALA A 84 4.17 -0.83 -9.74
C ALA A 84 3.90 0.65 -10.07
N ASP A 85 4.67 1.21 -11.01
CA ASP A 85 4.51 2.60 -11.45
C ASP A 85 3.13 2.86 -12.05
N PHE A 86 2.62 1.91 -12.83
CA PHE A 86 1.29 2.01 -13.43
C PHE A 86 0.19 2.10 -12.37
N VAL A 87 0.19 1.21 -11.37
CA VAL A 87 -0.85 1.24 -10.32
C VAL A 87 -0.72 2.46 -9.42
N ILE A 88 0.50 2.91 -9.11
CA ILE A 88 0.73 4.13 -8.32
C ILE A 88 0.15 5.36 -9.05
N LYS A 89 0.40 5.48 -10.36
CA LYS A 89 -0.15 6.57 -11.18
C LYS A 89 -1.68 6.54 -11.20
N ARG A 90 -2.29 5.36 -11.35
CA ARG A 90 -3.75 5.21 -11.39
C ARG A 90 -4.42 5.59 -10.07
N ILE A 91 -3.82 5.25 -8.93
CA ILE A 91 -4.34 5.71 -7.63
C ILE A 91 -4.33 7.23 -7.54
N GLY A 92 -3.31 7.89 -8.11
CA GLY A 92 -3.23 9.35 -8.16
C GLY A 92 -4.45 10.01 -8.82
N ALA A 93 -5.07 9.33 -9.80
CA ALA A 93 -6.27 9.79 -10.50
C ALA A 93 -7.58 9.49 -9.75
N VAL A 94 -7.55 8.67 -8.71
CA VAL A 94 -8.74 8.35 -7.88
C VAL A 94 -9.14 9.56 -7.05
N SER A 95 -10.46 9.69 -6.81
CA SER A 95 -11.03 10.74 -5.98
C SER A 95 -10.32 10.83 -4.61
N LEU A 96 -10.13 12.06 -4.11
CA LEU A 96 -9.48 12.26 -2.80
C LEU A 96 -10.28 11.60 -1.67
N ARG A 97 -11.62 11.53 -1.81
CA ARG A 97 -12.51 10.87 -0.85
C ARG A 97 -12.18 9.38 -0.76
N ASP A 98 -12.12 8.68 -1.89
CA ASP A 98 -11.89 7.24 -1.90
C ASP A 98 -10.46 6.89 -1.46
N ARG A 99 -9.48 7.69 -1.87
CA ARG A 99 -8.09 7.54 -1.38
C ARG A 99 -7.97 7.67 0.13
N ARG A 100 -8.67 8.63 0.74
CA ARG A 100 -8.68 8.82 2.20
C ARG A 100 -9.38 7.67 2.92
N ALA A 101 -10.52 7.23 2.40
CA ALA A 101 -11.25 6.08 2.94
C ALA A 101 -10.40 4.81 2.86
N PHE A 102 -9.74 4.58 1.73
CA PHE A 102 -8.83 3.45 1.53
C PHE A 102 -7.63 3.53 2.47
N ALA A 103 -6.97 4.69 2.59
CA ALA A 103 -5.85 4.87 3.49
C ALA A 103 -6.23 4.65 4.96
N ALA A 104 -7.39 5.16 5.40
CA ALA A 104 -7.90 4.92 6.74
C ALA A 104 -8.15 3.42 6.96
N TRP A 105 -8.82 2.75 6.02
CA TRP A 105 -9.08 1.32 6.09
C TRP A 105 -7.80 0.47 6.16
N VAL A 106 -6.77 0.85 5.41
CA VAL A 106 -5.46 0.18 5.40
C VAL A 106 -4.68 0.39 6.71
N VAL A 107 -4.78 1.56 7.32
CA VAL A 107 -4.06 1.90 8.57
C VAL A 107 -4.76 1.37 9.81
N PHE A 108 -6.09 1.40 9.85
CA PHE A 108 -6.85 0.94 11.00
C PHE A 108 -7.01 -0.58 10.96
N LYS A 109 -6.11 -1.28 11.65
CA LYS A 109 -6.34 -2.67 12.05
C LYS A 109 -7.65 -2.75 12.82
N SER A 110 -8.62 -3.52 12.32
CA SER A 110 -9.75 -3.94 13.15
C SER A 110 -9.17 -4.70 14.34
N ARG A 111 -9.42 -4.19 15.55
CA ARG A 111 -9.01 -4.82 16.80
C ARG A 111 -9.79 -6.11 17.03
#